data_AF-A0A497N0E3-F1
#
_entry.id   AF-A0A497N0E3-F1
#
_cell.length_a   1.000
_cell.length_b   1.000
_cell.length_c   1.000
_cell.angle_alpha   90.00
_cell.angle_beta   90.00
_cell.angle_gamma   90.00
#
_symmetry.space_group_name_H-M   'P 1'
#
loop_
_entity.id
_entity.type
_entity.pdbx_description
1 polymer ?
#
loop_
_entity_poly.entity_id
_entity_poly.type
_entity_poly.pdbx_seq_one_letter_code
_entity_poly.pdbx_strand_id
1 'polypeptide(L)' 'QVLHRGMLVEMDHPEAGRIKQIGPVLKFSGTPYEVGLPPPGLGAHTDEVLEEIAGYSPEEVAGLRERGAI' A
#
# COMPACT_ATOMS: atom_id res chain seq x y z
N GLN A 1 10.87 19.43 17.10
CA GLN A 1 10.80 18.05 17.64
C GLN A 1 10.21 17.04 16.64
N VAL A 2 9.15 17.38 15.89
CA VAL A 2 8.49 16.49 14.90
C VAL A 2 9.43 15.93 13.82
N LEU A 3 10.18 16.80 13.16
CA LEU A 3 11.16 16.40 12.13
C LEU A 3 12.33 15.59 12.73
N HIS A 4 12.85 16.04 13.87
CA HIS A 4 14.00 15.41 14.53
C HIS A 4 13.72 13.98 15.04
N ARG A 5 12.44 13.61 15.24
CA ARG A 5 12.04 12.26 15.66
C ARG A 5 11.58 11.37 14.50
N GLY A 6 11.72 11.82 13.25
CA GLY A 6 11.25 11.08 12.08
C GLY A 6 9.75 10.75 12.16
N MET A 7 8.94 11.72 12.64
CA MET A 7 7.48 11.60 12.73
C MET A 7 6.77 12.19 11.51
N LEU A 8 7.52 12.76 10.58
CA LEU A 8 7.06 13.16 9.26
C LEU A 8 7.94 12.44 8.24
N VAL A 9 7.33 11.64 7.38
CA VAL A 9 8.02 10.87 6.34
C VAL A 9 7.58 11.38 4.98
N GLU A 10 8.54 11.55 4.09
CA GLU A 10 8.28 11.89 2.70
C GLU A 10 8.45 10.64 1.85
N MET A 11 7.49 10.42 0.94
CA MET A 11 7.49 9.29 0.02
C MET A 11 6.87 9.70 -1.32
N ASP A 12 7.24 9.01 -2.38
CA ASP A 12 6.66 9.21 -3.70
C ASP A 12 5.45 8.30 -3.88
N HIS A 13 4.28 8.89 -4.11
CA HIS A 13 3.06 8.18 -4.45
C HIS A 13 2.86 8.20 -5.96
N PRO A 14 2.52 7.07 -6.61
CA PRO A 14 2.40 6.97 -8.07
C PRO A 14 1.51 8.05 -8.70
N GLU A 15 0.38 8.35 -8.09
CA GLU A 15 -0.58 9.35 -8.60
C GLU A 15 -0.44 10.75 -7.98
N ALA A 16 -0.08 10.85 -6.70
CA ALA A 16 -0.09 12.10 -5.94
C ALA A 16 1.29 12.79 -5.89
N GLY A 17 2.32 12.17 -6.47
CA GLY A 17 3.69 12.66 -6.41
C GLY A 17 4.27 12.59 -5.00
N ARG A 18 5.17 13.52 -4.66
CA ARG A 18 5.82 13.56 -3.35
C ARG A 18 4.85 14.00 -2.27
N ILE A 19 4.53 13.09 -1.35
CA ILE A 19 3.61 13.33 -0.24
C ILE A 19 4.33 13.31 1.11
N LYS A 20 3.67 13.89 2.12
CA LYS A 20 4.09 13.89 3.52
C LYS A 20 3.11 13.08 4.34
N GLN A 21 3.61 12.09 5.08
CA GLN A 21 2.80 11.23 5.94
C GLN A 21 3.32 11.25 7.38
N ILE A 22 2.43 11.04 8.34
CA ILE A 22 2.82 10.91 9.74
C ILE A 22 3.51 9.56 9.92
N GLY A 23 4.79 9.61 10.29
CA GLY A 23 5.57 8.42 10.63
C GLY A 23 5.22 7.86 12.02
N PRO A 24 5.82 6.73 12.42
CA PRO A 24 5.56 6.12 13.73
C PRO A 24 5.91 7.07 14.87
N VAL A 25 4.91 7.38 15.70
CA VAL A 25 5.02 8.29 16.86
C VAL A 25 5.82 7.64 18.00
N LEU A 26 5.58 6.33 18.21
CA LEU A 26 6.32 5.51 19.16
C LEU A 26 7.51 4.85 18.46
N LYS A 27 8.65 4.79 19.14
CA LYS A 27 9.85 4.13 18.64
C LYS A 27 10.11 2.91 19.52
N PHE A 28 10.17 1.73 18.90
CA PHE A 28 10.45 0.47 19.56
C PHE A 28 11.89 0.08 19.28
N SER A 29 12.68 -0.19 20.33
CA SER A 29 14.09 -0.57 20.19
C SER A 29 14.28 -2.03 19.77
N GLY A 30 13.40 -2.94 20.20
CA GLY A 30 13.46 -4.36 19.86
C GLY A 30 12.85 -4.72 18.51
N THR A 31 11.90 -3.91 18.03
CA THR A 31 11.20 -4.09 16.75
C THR A 31 11.01 -2.74 16.06
N PRO A 32 12.07 -2.12 15.52
CA PRO A 32 11.96 -0.84 14.83
C PRO A 32 10.90 -0.89 13.74
N TYR A 33 9.97 0.07 13.73
CA TYR A 33 9.00 0.19 12.65
C TYR A 33 9.62 0.97 11.50
N GLU A 34 9.57 0.38 10.31
CA GLU A 34 9.93 1.03 9.06
C GLU A 34 8.66 1.41 8.30
N VAL A 35 8.64 2.63 7.75
CA VAL A 35 7.52 3.06 6.91
C VAL A 35 7.59 2.25 5.61
N GLY A 36 6.50 1.55 5.31
CA GLY A 36 6.40 0.68 4.14
C GLY A 36 6.08 1.42 2.85
N LEU A 37 5.33 0.75 1.97
CA LEU A 37 4.92 1.27 0.68
C LEU A 37 4.00 2.50 0.81
N PRO A 38 3.98 3.39 -0.21
CA PRO A 38 2.97 4.42 -0.29
C PRO A 38 1.56 3.82 -0.28
N PRO A 39 0.53 4.58 0.13
CA PRO A 39 -0.85 4.15 0.01
C PRO A 39 -1.15 3.61 -1.39
N PRO A 40 -1.76 2.42 -1.52
CA PRO A 40 -2.09 1.88 -2.82
C PRO A 40 -3.20 2.70 -3.48
N GLY A 41 -3.16 2.76 -4.81
CA GLY A 41 -4.30 3.23 -5.61
C GLY A 41 -5.49 2.27 -5.51
N LEU A 42 -6.65 2.72 -5.99
CA LEU A 42 -7.83 1.88 -6.05
C LEU A 42 -7.56 0.63 -6.91
N GLY A 43 -7.70 -0.55 -6.31
CA GLY A 43 -7.50 -1.83 -6.99
C GLY A 43 -6.05 -2.23 -7.28
N ALA A 44 -5.05 -1.54 -6.71
CA ALA A 44 -3.63 -1.78 -7.00
C ALA A 44 -3.15 -3.22 -6.76
N HIS A 45 -3.80 -3.96 -5.84
CA HIS A 45 -3.45 -5.35 -5.52
C HIS A 45 -4.63 -6.31 -5.76
N THR A 46 -5.65 -5.91 -6.54
CA THR A 46 -6.83 -6.75 -6.78
C THR A 46 -6.43 -8.09 -7.42
N ASP A 47 -5.62 -8.03 -8.47
CA ASP A 47 -5.21 -9.23 -9.22
C ASP A 47 -4.31 -10.14 -8.36
N GLU A 48 -3.32 -9.57 -7.65
CA GLU A 48 -2.45 -10.30 -6.70
C GLU A 48 -3.26 -11.06 -5.63
N VAL A 49 -4.23 -10.40 -5.00
CA VAL A 49 -5.05 -11.03 -3.96
C VAL A 49 -5.97 -12.11 -4.55
N LEU A 50 -6.57 -11.87 -5.71
CA LEU A 50 -7.47 -12.84 -6.34
C LEU A 50 -6.71 -14.08 -6.82
N GLU A 51 -5.56 -13.90 -7.45
CA GLU A 51 -4.77 -15.00 -8.00
C GLU A 51 -3.99 -15.75 -6.91
N GLU A 52 -3.22 -15.03 -6.08
CA GLU A 52 -2.27 -15.67 -5.16
C GLU A 52 -2.91 -16.11 -3.84
N ILE A 53 -3.91 -15.37 -3.35
CA ILE A 53 -4.52 -15.64 -2.03
C ILE A 53 -5.84 -16.38 -2.18
N ALA A 54 -6.71 -15.91 -3.08
CA ALA A 54 -8.03 -16.51 -3.29
C ALA A 54 -8.03 -17.67 -4.29
N GLY A 55 -6.95 -17.85 -5.06
CA GLY A 55 -6.75 -18.98 -5.96
C GLY A 55 -7.58 -18.93 -7.25
N TYR A 56 -7.98 -17.74 -7.69
CA TYR A 56 -8.69 -17.55 -8.95
C TYR A 56 -7.72 -17.75 -10.12
N SER A 57 -8.20 -18.37 -11.19
CA SER A 57 -7.44 -18.43 -12.43
C SER A 57 -7.45 -17.07 -13.14
N PRO A 58 -6.46 -16.78 -14.01
CA PRO A 58 -6.45 -15.55 -14.81
C PRO A 58 -7.73 -15.35 -15.64
N GLU A 59 -8.33 -16.43 -16.12
CA GLU A 59 -9.59 -16.41 -16.87
C GLU A 59 -10.79 -16.01 -16.00
N GLU A 60 -10.83 -16.45 -14.73
CA GLU A 60 -11.88 -16.08 -13.78
C GLU A 60 -11.78 -14.60 -13.39
N VAL A 61 -10.57 -14.10 -13.16
CA VAL A 61 -10.31 -12.67 -12.89
C VAL A 61 -10.71 -11.81 -14.08
N ALA A 62 -10.34 -12.21 -15.30
CA ALA A 62 -10.78 -11.53 -16.52
C ALA A 62 -12.31 -11.47 -16.62
N GLY A 63 -13.00 -12.57 -16.33
CA GLY A 63 -14.45 -12.61 -16.33
C GLY A 63 -15.10 -11.70 -15.27
N LEU A 64 -14.49 -11.53 -14.09
CA LEU A 64 -14.96 -10.58 -13.08
C LEU A 64 -14.86 -9.14 -13.58
N ARG A 65 -13.74 -8.80 -14.24
CA ARG A 65 -13.48 -7.46 -14.80
C ARG A 65 -14.44 -7.14 -15.94
N GLU A 66 -14.71 -8.09 -16.83
CA GLU A 66 -15.67 -7.91 -17.93
C GLU A 66 -17.10 -7.63 -17.43
N ARG A 67 -17.48 -8.21 -16.29
CA ARG A 67 -18.80 -7.97 -15.66
C ARG A 67 -18.85 -6.70 -14.81
N GLY A 68 -17.74 -5.98 -14.65
CA GLY A 68 -17.63 -4.81 -13.79
C GLY A 68 -17.79 -5.12 -12.30
N ALA A 69 -17.51 -6.37 -11.89
CA ALA A 69 -17.53 -6.76 -10.48
C ALA A 69 -16.25 -6.33 -9.74
N ILE A 70 -15.17 -6.07 -10.49
CA ILE A 70 -13.88 -5.54 -10.06
C ILE A 70 -13.33 -4.54 -11.07
#